data_AF-A0A820IQJ7-F1
#
_entry.id   AF-A0A820IQJ7-F1
#
_cell.length_a   1.000
_cell.length_b   1.000
_cell.length_c   1.000
_cell.angle_alpha   90.00
_cell.angle_beta   90.00
_cell.angle_gamma   90.00
#
_symmetry.space_group_name_H-M   'P 1'
#
loop_
_entity.id
_entity.type
_entity.pdbx_description
1 polymer ?
#
loop_
_entity_poly.entity_id
_entity_poly.type
_entity_poly.pdbx_seq_one_letter_code
_entity_poly.pdbx_strand_id
1 'polypeptide(L)'
;MGQNESTTHKNNVIDKSNNNSMDLSPQFYERKLLKRCEHVDFDIDAWYKILQSQTFHTEFISISPTIARAFVNYYQTRYNSKNFLTFNDLKSIQSIQDQLKEQINGSFIRLSSRSPKDGQPLDLETLKKFYYQQLNLLKTNYPNEYDTINGKANIEMTAYCYGQFHSLKVTNEFEALNLILSSERIFLDLLDALYCQE
;
A
#
# COMPACT_ATOMS: atom_id res chain seq x y z
N MET A 1 45.77 48.45 -22.15
CA MET A 1 45.88 46.99 -22.30
C MET A 1 45.17 46.35 -21.13
N GLY A 2 44.16 45.53 -21.39
CA GLY A 2 43.29 44.93 -20.38
C GLY A 2 41.90 44.72 -20.94
N GLN A 3 41.76 43.78 -21.87
CA GLN A 3 40.47 43.34 -22.40
C GLN A 3 39.83 42.41 -21.36
N ASN A 4 38.65 42.77 -20.86
CA ASN A 4 37.80 41.89 -20.08
C ASN A 4 36.81 41.21 -21.02
N GLU A 5 36.97 39.90 -21.20
CA GLU A 5 36.08 39.05 -21.99
C GLU A 5 34.79 38.78 -21.21
N SER A 6 33.67 39.18 -21.80
CA SER A 6 32.31 38.92 -21.31
C SER A 6 31.89 37.51 -21.75
N THR A 7 31.80 36.57 -20.80
CA THR A 7 31.36 35.20 -21.05
C THR A 7 29.85 35.10 -20.87
N THR A 8 29.13 35.05 -21.98
CA THR A 8 27.68 34.87 -22.02
C THR A 8 27.31 33.42 -21.68
N HIS A 9 26.80 33.17 -20.47
CA HIS A 9 26.19 31.89 -20.11
C HIS A 9 24.81 31.75 -20.78
N LYS A 10 24.75 30.90 -21.82
CA LYS A 10 23.48 30.41 -22.38
C LYS A 10 22.90 29.36 -21.44
N ASN A 11 21.87 29.74 -20.67
CA ASN A 11 21.03 28.80 -19.94
C ASN A 11 20.10 28.10 -20.93
N ASN A 12 20.45 26.87 -21.31
CA ASN A 12 19.54 25.95 -21.97
C ASN A 12 18.50 25.48 -20.95
N VAL A 13 17.29 26.03 -21.05
CA VAL A 13 16.10 25.50 -20.39
C VAL A 13 15.79 24.16 -21.07
N ILE A 14 16.12 23.06 -20.40
CA ILE A 14 15.71 21.72 -20.80
C ILE A 14 14.25 21.57 -20.42
N ASP A 15 13.39 21.68 -21.43
CA ASP A 15 11.97 21.38 -21.35
C ASP A 15 11.80 19.85 -21.15
N LYS A 16 11.52 19.43 -19.92
CA LYS A 16 11.22 18.02 -19.56
C LYS A 16 9.72 17.84 -19.41
N SER A 17 8.98 17.99 -20.50
CA SER A 17 7.61 17.46 -20.63
C SER A 17 7.66 16.04 -21.19
N ASN A 18 8.27 15.12 -20.44
CA ASN A 18 8.21 13.68 -20.75
C ASN A 18 6.86 13.13 -20.26
N ASN A 19 5.79 13.47 -20.98
CA ASN A 19 4.53 12.73 -20.93
C ASN A 19 4.72 11.40 -21.66
N ASN A 20 5.42 10.47 -21.02
CA ASN A 20 5.36 9.05 -21.40
C ASN A 20 3.99 8.53 -20.98
N SER A 21 2.96 8.77 -21.78
CA SER A 21 1.84 7.84 -21.82
C SER A 21 2.43 6.53 -22.33
N MET A 22 2.65 5.58 -21.42
CA MET A 22 2.92 4.20 -21.83
C MET A 22 1.73 3.78 -22.68
N ASP A 23 1.92 3.73 -23.99
CA ASP A 23 0.93 3.26 -24.94
C ASP A 23 0.79 1.75 -24.70
N LEU A 24 -0.06 1.38 -23.75
CA LEU A 24 -0.29 0.01 -23.35
C LEU A 24 -0.98 -0.69 -24.53
N SER A 25 -0.41 -1.80 -24.99
CA SER A 25 -1.00 -2.49 -26.14
C SER A 25 -2.41 -3.00 -25.79
N PRO A 26 -3.36 -3.03 -26.76
CA PRO A 26 -4.71 -3.54 -26.51
C PRO A 26 -4.73 -4.95 -25.89
N GLN A 27 -3.76 -5.81 -26.26
CA GLN A 27 -3.63 -7.16 -25.70
C GLN A 27 -3.26 -7.15 -24.21
N PHE A 28 -2.50 -6.15 -23.76
CA PHE A 28 -2.17 -6.00 -22.34
C PHE A 28 -3.44 -5.68 -21.52
N TYR A 29 -4.25 -4.74 -22.01
CA TYR A 29 -5.50 -4.32 -21.37
C TYR A 29 -6.49 -5.48 -21.30
N GLU A 30 -6.71 -6.18 -22.41
CA GLU A 30 -7.60 -7.34 -22.46
C GLU A 30 -7.18 -8.43 -21.46
N ARG A 31 -5.87 -8.72 -21.37
CA ARG A 31 -5.33 -9.68 -20.39
C ARG A 31 -5.58 -9.23 -18.94
N LYS A 32 -5.49 -7.93 -18.65
CA LYS A 32 -5.75 -7.38 -17.32
C LYS A 32 -7.23 -7.48 -16.95
N LEU A 33 -8.12 -7.16 -17.88
CA LEU A 33 -9.56 -7.31 -17.70
C LEU A 33 -9.95 -8.77 -17.46
N LEU A 34 -9.49 -9.70 -18.30
CA LEU A 34 -9.76 -11.14 -18.15
C LEU A 34 -9.34 -11.64 -16.77
N LYS A 35 -8.13 -11.30 -16.34
CA LYS A 35 -7.64 -11.67 -15.01
C LYS A 35 -8.52 -11.08 -13.90
N ARG A 36 -9.02 -9.85 -14.03
CA ARG A 36 -9.92 -9.25 -13.04
C ARG A 36 -11.27 -9.97 -13.01
N CYS A 37 -11.83 -10.31 -14.18
CA CYS A 37 -13.07 -11.07 -14.30
C CYS A 37 -12.97 -12.46 -13.64
N GLU A 38 -11.83 -13.14 -13.75
CA GLU A 38 -11.59 -14.43 -13.09
C GLU A 38 -11.62 -14.35 -11.55
N HIS A 39 -11.37 -13.17 -10.98
CA HIS A 39 -11.22 -12.99 -9.53
C HIS A 39 -12.38 -12.25 -8.86
N VAL A 40 -13.34 -11.72 -9.63
CA VAL A 40 -14.42 -10.87 -9.11
C VAL A 40 -15.27 -11.57 -8.06
N ASP A 41 -15.48 -12.89 -8.19
CA ASP A 41 -16.27 -13.68 -7.24
C ASP A 41 -15.58 -13.84 -5.88
N PHE A 42 -14.27 -13.56 -5.79
CA PHE A 42 -13.49 -13.62 -4.56
C PHE A 42 -13.37 -12.26 -3.85
N ASP A 43 -13.81 -11.18 -4.48
CA ASP A 43 -13.86 -9.86 -3.86
C ASP A 43 -14.91 -9.84 -2.75
N ILE A 44 -14.59 -9.19 -1.62
CA ILE A 44 -15.49 -9.14 -0.47
C ILE A 44 -16.86 -8.55 -0.83
N ASP A 45 -16.92 -7.60 -1.76
CA ASP A 45 -18.16 -7.00 -2.23
C ASP A 45 -19.11 -8.02 -2.88
N ALA A 46 -18.56 -9.07 -3.51
CA ALA A 46 -19.34 -10.09 -4.21
C ALA A 46 -20.01 -11.09 -3.24
N TRP A 47 -19.28 -11.54 -2.21
CA TRP A 47 -19.77 -12.59 -1.32
C TRP A 47 -20.29 -12.08 0.04
N TYR A 48 -19.97 -10.84 0.46
CA TYR A 48 -20.32 -10.35 1.80
C TYR A 48 -21.83 -10.39 2.07
N LYS A 49 -22.66 -9.94 1.12
CA LYS A 49 -24.12 -9.96 1.29
C LYS A 49 -24.69 -11.36 1.57
N ILE A 50 -24.05 -12.40 1.04
CA ILE A 50 -24.47 -13.80 1.22
C ILE A 50 -23.98 -14.34 2.58
N LEU A 51 -22.75 -13.99 2.96
CA LEU A 51 -22.07 -14.55 4.14
C LEU A 51 -22.05 -13.62 5.36
N GLN A 52 -22.74 -12.47 5.33
CA GLN A 52 -22.68 -11.46 6.40
C GLN A 52 -23.04 -12.00 7.79
N SER A 53 -23.88 -13.03 7.88
CA SER A 53 -24.25 -13.68 9.16
C SER A 53 -23.21 -14.68 9.67
N GLN A 54 -22.24 -15.06 8.84
CA GLN A 54 -21.20 -16.05 9.13
C GLN A 54 -19.79 -15.46 9.12
N THR A 55 -19.66 -14.15 8.92
CA THR A 55 -18.39 -13.42 8.83
C THR A 55 -18.40 -12.22 9.76
N PHE A 56 -17.27 -11.51 9.84
CA PHE A 56 -17.16 -10.30 10.64
C PHE A 56 -17.99 -9.16 10.04
N HIS A 57 -18.61 -8.37 10.91
CA HIS A 57 -19.23 -7.11 10.50
C HIS A 57 -18.23 -6.26 9.73
N THR A 58 -18.63 -5.83 8.53
CA THR A 58 -17.79 -5.07 7.59
C THR A 58 -18.59 -3.87 7.08
N GLU A 59 -17.97 -2.70 7.13
CA GLU A 59 -18.44 -1.47 6.51
C GLU A 59 -17.61 -1.15 5.27
N PHE A 60 -18.24 -0.50 4.28
CA PHE A 60 -17.62 -0.23 2.98
C PHE A 60 -17.47 1.26 2.76
N ILE A 61 -16.24 1.69 2.49
CA ILE A 61 -15.92 3.04 2.04
C ILE A 61 -15.57 2.96 0.56
N SER A 62 -16.31 3.69 -0.28
CA SER A 62 -16.04 3.71 -1.72
C SER A 62 -14.78 4.50 -2.03
N ILE A 63 -13.87 3.90 -2.80
CA ILE A 63 -12.69 4.57 -3.35
C ILE A 63 -13.00 4.98 -4.79
N SER A 64 -13.08 6.30 -5.01
CA SER A 64 -13.26 6.84 -6.37
C SER A 64 -11.95 6.75 -7.18
N PRO A 65 -12.01 6.84 -8.53
CA PRO A 65 -10.82 6.88 -9.37
C PRO A 65 -9.83 7.99 -8.98
N THR A 66 -10.35 9.15 -8.56
CA THR A 66 -9.54 10.28 -8.11
C THR A 66 -8.76 9.95 -6.84
N ILE A 67 -9.42 9.29 -5.88
CA ILE A 67 -8.79 8.86 -4.62
C ILE A 67 -7.76 7.76 -4.89
N ALA A 68 -8.11 6.76 -5.70
CA ALA A 68 -7.18 5.69 -6.10
C ALA A 68 -5.91 6.27 -6.74
N ARG A 69 -6.06 7.25 -7.64
CA ARG A 69 -4.93 7.94 -8.27
C ARG A 69 -4.10 8.74 -7.27
N ALA A 70 -4.72 9.39 -6.28
CA ALA A 70 -4.01 10.08 -5.21
C ALA A 70 -3.16 9.11 -4.37
N PHE A 71 -3.68 7.92 -4.05
CA PHE A 71 -2.93 6.88 -3.33
C PHE A 71 -1.74 6.35 -4.15
N VAL A 72 -1.96 6.10 -5.44
CA VAL A 72 -0.89 5.70 -6.38
C VAL A 72 0.19 6.77 -6.46
N ASN A 73 -0.18 8.04 -6.60
CA ASN A 73 0.75 9.17 -6.63
C ASN A 73 1.54 9.27 -5.32
N TYR A 74 0.88 9.11 -4.16
CA TYR A 74 1.55 9.09 -2.85
C TYR A 74 2.62 8.01 -2.79
N TYR A 75 2.26 6.77 -3.13
CA TYR A 75 3.19 5.64 -3.07
C TYR A 75 4.38 5.87 -4.00
N GLN A 76 4.12 6.34 -5.23
CA GLN A 76 5.17 6.63 -6.21
C GLN A 76 6.11 7.75 -5.74
N THR A 77 5.57 8.83 -5.16
CA THR A 77 6.38 9.93 -4.64
C THR A 77 7.23 9.47 -3.44
N ARG A 78 6.65 8.68 -2.54
CA ARG A 78 7.30 8.27 -1.29
C ARG A 78 8.34 7.17 -1.45
N TYR A 79 8.07 6.16 -2.29
CA TYR A 79 8.86 4.92 -2.37
C TYR A 79 9.57 4.74 -3.70
N ASN A 80 9.05 5.31 -4.79
CA ASN A 80 9.62 5.13 -6.14
C ASN A 80 10.37 6.37 -6.64
N SER A 81 10.38 7.47 -5.87
CA SER A 81 10.92 8.77 -6.26
C SER A 81 10.38 9.25 -7.62
N LYS A 82 9.10 8.96 -7.87
CA LYS A 82 8.37 9.30 -9.11
C LYS A 82 7.15 10.15 -8.77
N ASN A 83 6.75 11.01 -9.69
CA ASN A 83 5.59 11.91 -9.55
C ASN A 83 5.70 12.89 -8.38
N PHE A 84 4.79 13.86 -8.34
CA PHE A 84 4.67 14.83 -7.27
C PHE A 84 3.24 14.80 -6.74
N LEU A 85 3.10 14.89 -5.42
CA LEU A 85 1.80 15.09 -4.80
C LEU A 85 1.28 16.49 -5.11
N THR A 86 0.12 16.55 -5.73
CA THR A 86 -0.61 17.80 -5.96
C THR A 86 -1.52 18.12 -4.77
N PHE A 87 -1.98 19.37 -4.70
CA PHE A 87 -2.97 19.77 -3.71
C PHE A 87 -4.29 18.97 -3.81
N ASN A 88 -4.67 18.54 -5.01
CA ASN A 88 -5.85 17.70 -5.22
C ASN A 88 -5.66 16.28 -4.70
N ASP A 89 -4.45 15.71 -4.81
CA ASP A 89 -4.13 14.42 -4.20
C ASP A 89 -4.26 14.50 -2.68
N LEU A 90 -3.71 15.55 -2.07
CA LEU A 90 -3.79 15.78 -0.62
C LEU A 90 -5.24 15.93 -0.15
N LYS A 91 -6.07 16.68 -0.87
CA LYS A 91 -7.52 16.79 -0.58
C LYS A 91 -8.24 15.45 -0.67
N SER A 92 -7.91 14.64 -1.67
CA SER A 92 -8.54 13.33 -1.88
C SER A 92 -8.15 12.35 -0.76
N ILE A 93 -6.88 12.37 -0.33
CA ILE A 93 -6.39 11.58 0.79
C ILE A 93 -7.06 12.02 2.10
N GLN A 94 -7.15 13.33 2.35
CA GLN A 94 -7.83 13.87 3.54
C GLN A 94 -9.31 13.46 3.57
N SER A 95 -10.00 13.49 2.43
CA SER A 95 -11.41 13.08 2.37
C SER A 95 -11.63 11.60 2.74
N ILE A 96 -10.69 10.69 2.46
CA ILE A 96 -10.75 9.32 2.97
C ILE A 96 -10.44 9.26 4.46
N GLN A 97 -9.44 10.03 4.92
CA GLN A 97 -9.12 10.10 6.34
C GLN A 97 -10.35 10.49 7.18
N ASP A 98 -11.11 11.49 6.72
CA ASP A 98 -12.31 11.97 7.40
C ASP A 98 -13.42 10.89 7.44
N GLN A 99 -13.59 10.11 6.37
CA GLN A 99 -14.52 8.97 6.34
C GLN A 99 -14.09 7.84 7.27
N LEU A 100 -12.79 7.54 7.33
CA LEU A 100 -12.25 6.51 8.23
C LEU A 100 -12.45 6.88 9.70
N LYS A 101 -12.36 8.17 10.04
CA LYS A 101 -12.51 8.64 11.42
C LYS A 101 -13.84 8.26 12.05
N GLU A 102 -14.90 8.16 11.26
CA GLU A 102 -16.24 7.80 11.73
C GLU A 102 -16.43 6.28 11.91
N GLN A 103 -15.59 5.45 11.27
CA GLN A 103 -15.78 4.00 11.16
C GLN A 103 -14.73 3.17 11.89
N ILE A 104 -13.55 3.73 12.20
CA ILE A 104 -12.46 2.96 12.80
C ILE A 104 -12.63 2.86 14.32
N ASN A 105 -12.78 1.62 14.81
CA ASN A 105 -12.74 1.29 16.23
C ASN A 105 -12.18 -0.12 16.45
N GLY A 106 -10.85 -0.24 16.43
CA GLY A 106 -10.19 -1.54 16.57
C GLY A 106 -10.47 -2.47 15.38
N SER A 107 -10.44 -1.91 14.18
CA SER A 107 -10.85 -2.54 12.93
C SER A 107 -9.69 -3.21 12.20
N PHE A 108 -10.02 -4.06 11.23
CA PHE A 108 -9.10 -4.55 10.22
C PHE A 108 -9.48 -3.96 8.87
N ILE A 109 -8.51 -3.42 8.14
CA ILE A 109 -8.74 -2.73 6.87
C ILE A 109 -8.25 -3.56 5.68
N ARG A 110 -8.98 -3.50 4.57
CA ARG A 110 -8.62 -4.12 3.29
C ARG A 110 -9.31 -3.40 2.14
N LEU A 111 -8.78 -3.58 0.93
CA LEU A 111 -9.54 -3.38 -0.30
C LEU A 111 -10.39 -4.62 -0.62
N SER A 112 -11.13 -4.55 -1.73
CA SER A 112 -12.00 -5.63 -2.21
C SER A 112 -11.25 -6.96 -2.31
N SER A 113 -10.05 -6.95 -2.91
CA SER A 113 -9.27 -8.16 -3.20
C SER A 113 -8.16 -8.44 -2.18
N ARG A 114 -7.57 -7.40 -1.57
CA ARG A 114 -6.30 -7.49 -0.82
C ARG A 114 -6.31 -6.68 0.47
N SER A 115 -5.65 -7.23 1.48
CA SER A 115 -5.30 -6.52 2.72
C SER A 115 -3.85 -6.03 2.70
N PRO A 116 -3.51 -4.92 3.39
CA PRO A 116 -2.18 -4.32 3.42
C PRO A 116 -1.22 -5.07 4.36
N LYS A 117 -1.01 -6.38 4.15
CA LYS A 117 -0.17 -7.23 5.03
C LYS A 117 1.32 -6.85 5.02
N ASP A 118 1.73 -6.10 4.03
CA ASP A 118 3.05 -5.53 3.79
C ASP A 118 3.11 -4.03 4.12
N GLY A 119 1.99 -3.43 4.55
CA GLY A 119 1.96 -2.06 5.01
C GLY A 119 2.84 -1.88 6.25
N GLN A 120 3.50 -0.74 6.34
CA GLN A 120 4.30 -0.38 7.51
C GLN A 120 3.37 0.20 8.59
N PRO A 121 3.28 -0.39 9.79
CA PRO A 121 2.44 0.17 10.84
C PRO A 121 3.02 1.49 11.38
N LEU A 122 2.13 2.34 11.90
CA LEU A 122 2.52 3.64 12.47
C LEU A 122 3.25 3.45 13.81
N ASP A 123 2.75 2.54 14.65
CA ASP A 123 3.39 2.15 15.91
C ASP A 123 4.37 0.98 15.70
N LEU A 124 5.62 1.34 15.37
CA LEU A 124 6.71 0.38 15.21
C LEU A 124 7.12 -0.29 16.53
N GLU A 125 6.83 0.31 17.69
CA GLU A 125 7.22 -0.25 18.98
C GLU A 125 6.31 -1.43 19.35
N THR A 126 5.01 -1.34 19.05
CA THR A 126 4.08 -2.47 19.18
C THR A 126 4.50 -3.64 18.27
N LEU A 127 4.89 -3.36 17.02
CA LEU A 127 5.42 -4.39 16.11
C LEU A 127 6.66 -5.08 16.71
N LYS A 128 7.64 -4.30 17.17
CA LYS A 128 8.87 -4.82 17.80
C LYS A 128 8.57 -5.64 19.04
N LYS A 129 7.65 -5.17 19.89
CA LYS A 129 7.24 -5.88 21.10
C LYS A 129 6.72 -7.28 20.78
N PHE A 130 5.75 -7.39 19.87
CA PHE A 130 5.20 -8.70 19.49
C PHE A 130 6.22 -9.57 18.75
N TYR A 131 7.08 -8.98 17.93
CA TYR A 131 8.20 -9.67 17.29
C TYR A 131 9.13 -10.31 18.32
N TYR A 132 9.66 -9.53 19.27
CA TYR A 132 10.61 -10.06 20.26
C TYR A 132 9.97 -11.06 21.22
N GLN A 133 8.70 -10.85 21.60
CA GLN A 133 7.94 -11.83 22.38
C GLN A 133 7.86 -13.18 21.66
N GLN A 134 7.45 -13.18 20.39
CA GLN A 134 7.33 -14.41 19.61
C GLN A 134 8.69 -15.03 19.31
N LEU A 135 9.70 -14.21 19.01
CA LEU A 135 11.06 -14.67 18.75
C LEU A 135 11.64 -15.41 19.97
N ASN A 136 11.50 -14.83 21.16
CA ASN A 136 12.00 -15.45 22.39
C ASN A 136 11.28 -16.77 22.69
N LEU A 137 9.94 -16.81 22.51
CA LEU A 137 9.16 -18.03 22.66
C LEU A 137 9.65 -19.14 21.70
N LEU A 138 9.82 -18.83 20.42
CA LEU A 138 10.28 -19.78 19.41
C LEU A 138 11.71 -20.28 19.69
N LYS A 139 12.61 -19.39 20.14
CA LYS A 139 13.97 -19.76 20.52
C LYS A 139 14.01 -20.73 21.72
N THR A 140 13.11 -20.54 22.68
CA THR A 140 12.97 -21.45 23.83
C THR A 140 12.39 -22.80 23.43
N ASN A 141 11.41 -22.83 22.52
CA ASN A 141 10.73 -24.06 22.11
C ASN A 141 11.51 -24.88 21.08
N TYR A 142 12.34 -24.23 20.26
CA TYR A 142 13.07 -24.83 19.13
C TYR A 142 14.54 -24.39 19.10
N PRO A 143 15.33 -24.65 20.17
CA PRO A 143 16.70 -24.17 20.26
C PRO A 143 17.62 -24.77 19.18
N ASN A 144 17.47 -26.07 18.89
CA ASN A 144 18.31 -26.77 17.92
C ASN A 144 18.07 -26.25 16.49
N GLU A 145 16.82 -25.94 16.15
CA GLU A 145 16.45 -25.37 14.86
C GLU A 145 17.04 -23.97 14.71
N TYR A 146 16.99 -23.15 15.77
CA TYR A 146 17.49 -21.78 15.75
C TYR A 146 19.02 -21.69 15.55
N ASP A 147 19.78 -22.72 15.93
CA ASP A 147 21.23 -22.75 15.71
C ASP A 147 21.62 -23.02 14.25
N THR A 148 20.69 -23.46 13.41
CA THR A 148 20.90 -23.62 11.97
C THR A 148 20.62 -22.32 11.21
N ILE A 149 21.31 -22.07 10.09
CA ILE A 149 21.07 -20.88 9.25
C ILE A 149 19.62 -20.83 8.77
N ASN A 150 19.09 -21.95 8.26
CA ASN A 150 17.73 -22.01 7.72
C ASN A 150 16.66 -21.91 8.82
N GLY A 151 16.85 -22.62 9.94
CA GLY A 151 15.91 -22.58 11.05
C GLY A 151 15.86 -21.21 11.73
N LYS A 152 17.01 -20.53 11.87
CA LYS A 152 17.06 -19.14 12.32
C LYS A 152 16.21 -18.21 11.44
N ALA A 153 16.43 -18.24 10.11
CA ALA A 153 15.68 -17.41 9.18
C ALA A 153 14.16 -17.68 9.24
N ASN A 154 13.76 -18.95 9.33
CA ASN A 154 12.36 -19.34 9.45
C ASN A 154 11.73 -18.87 10.78
N ILE A 155 12.45 -18.98 11.89
CA ILE A 155 12.00 -18.50 13.21
C ILE A 155 11.86 -16.97 13.21
N GLU A 156 12.85 -16.25 12.68
CA GLU A 156 12.80 -14.78 12.57
C GLU A 156 11.64 -14.33 11.67
N MET A 157 11.44 -14.98 10.52
CA MET A 157 10.30 -14.69 9.64
C MET A 157 8.96 -14.99 10.32
N THR A 158 8.84 -16.10 11.04
CA THR A 158 7.62 -16.45 11.78
C THR A 158 7.29 -15.41 12.85
N ALA A 159 8.30 -15.00 13.62
CA ALA A 159 8.15 -13.94 14.62
C ALA A 159 7.76 -12.59 13.98
N TYR A 160 8.33 -12.27 12.82
CA TYR A 160 7.99 -11.05 12.07
C TYR A 160 6.55 -11.08 11.56
N CYS A 161 6.11 -12.18 10.96
CA CYS A 161 4.72 -12.37 10.53
C CYS A 161 3.74 -12.26 11.70
N TYR A 162 4.10 -12.81 12.87
CA TYR A 162 3.29 -12.68 14.08
C TYR A 162 3.17 -11.22 14.53
N GLY A 163 4.29 -10.49 14.60
CA GLY A 163 4.29 -9.06 14.91
C GLY A 163 3.42 -8.27 13.92
N GLN A 164 3.61 -8.51 12.62
CA GLN A 164 2.85 -7.85 11.56
C GLN A 164 1.35 -8.12 11.67
N PHE A 165 0.96 -9.36 11.99
CA PHE A 165 -0.47 -9.69 12.17
C PHE A 165 -1.12 -8.85 13.27
N HIS A 166 -0.42 -8.63 14.39
CA HIS A 166 -0.93 -7.78 15.48
C HIS A 166 -0.97 -6.30 15.12
N SER A 167 -0.11 -5.83 14.21
CA SER A 167 -0.10 -4.44 13.76
C SER A 167 -1.12 -4.13 12.66
N LEU A 168 -1.86 -5.12 12.15
CA LEU A 168 -2.95 -4.92 11.20
C LEU A 168 -4.26 -4.46 11.86
N LYS A 169 -4.36 -4.54 13.19
CA LYS A 169 -5.47 -3.94 13.94
C LYS A 169 -5.21 -2.44 14.06
N VAL A 170 -6.14 -1.64 13.54
CA VAL A 170 -6.06 -0.19 13.57
C VAL A 170 -7.12 0.40 14.50
N THR A 171 -6.74 1.42 15.25
CA THR A 171 -7.57 2.05 16.29
C THR A 171 -7.99 3.47 15.94
N ASN A 172 -7.40 4.06 14.90
CA ASN A 172 -7.74 5.38 14.39
C ASN A 172 -7.50 5.46 12.87
N GLU A 173 -7.98 6.56 12.28
CA GLU A 173 -7.89 6.86 10.86
C GLU A 173 -6.45 7.00 10.34
N PHE A 174 -5.52 7.46 11.18
CA PHE A 174 -4.12 7.63 10.80
C PHE A 174 -3.40 6.29 10.65
N GLU A 175 -3.62 5.36 11.59
CA GLU A 175 -3.11 3.99 11.50
C GLU A 175 -3.64 3.27 10.26
N ALA A 176 -4.96 3.38 10.02
CA ALA A 176 -5.61 2.83 8.83
C ALA A 176 -5.00 3.38 7.54
N LEU A 177 -4.96 4.70 7.40
CA LEU A 177 -4.47 5.36 6.20
C LEU A 177 -2.98 5.09 5.98
N ASN A 178 -2.17 5.10 7.03
CA ASN A 178 -0.74 4.80 6.93
C ASN A 178 -0.49 3.38 6.42
N LEU A 179 -1.23 2.37 6.88
CA LEU A 179 -1.14 1.01 6.35
C LEU A 179 -1.55 0.93 4.87
N ILE A 180 -2.61 1.62 4.47
CA ILE A 180 -3.07 1.67 3.07
C ILE A 180 -1.99 2.29 2.18
N LEU A 181 -1.47 3.46 2.57
CA LEU A 181 -0.55 4.25 1.76
C LEU A 181 0.87 3.69 1.70
N SER A 182 1.24 2.80 2.62
CA SER A 182 2.57 2.17 2.67
C SER A 182 2.61 0.75 2.09
N SER A 183 1.46 0.17 1.73
CA SER A 183 1.38 -1.20 1.20
C SER A 183 1.59 -1.25 -0.32
N GLU A 184 2.60 -2.01 -0.76
CA GLU A 184 2.83 -2.31 -2.18
C GLU A 184 1.66 -3.12 -2.76
N ARG A 185 1.11 -4.06 -1.98
CA ARG A 185 -0.04 -4.87 -2.41
C ARG A 185 -1.26 -4.02 -2.74
N ILE A 186 -1.54 -2.99 -1.94
CA ILE A 186 -2.61 -2.04 -2.19
C ILE A 186 -2.28 -1.16 -3.40
N PHE A 187 -1.05 -0.63 -3.47
CA PHE A 187 -0.59 0.14 -4.62
C PHE A 187 -0.80 -0.60 -5.95
N LEU A 188 -0.39 -1.87 -6.03
CA LEU A 188 -0.55 -2.69 -7.23
C LEU A 188 -2.03 -2.98 -7.56
N ASP A 189 -2.88 -3.17 -6.55
CA ASP A 189 -4.31 -3.40 -6.74
C ASP A 189 -5.01 -2.16 -7.32
N LEU A 190 -4.69 -0.98 -6.79
CA LEU A 190 -5.21 0.29 -7.29
C LEU A 190 -4.69 0.61 -8.68
N LEU A 191 -3.42 0.31 -8.96
CA LEU A 191 -2.83 0.49 -10.29
C LEU A 191 -3.55 -0.40 -11.32
N ASP A 192 -3.78 -1.67 -10.98
CA ASP A 192 -4.53 -2.60 -11.82
C ASP A 192 -6.00 -2.16 -12.02
N ALA A 193 -6.62 -1.60 -10.98
CA ALA A 193 -7.98 -1.05 -11.07
C ALA A 193 -8.07 0.17 -11.99
N LEU A 194 -7.12 1.11 -11.89
CA LEU A 194 -7.07 2.31 -12.72
C LEU A 194 -6.81 1.95 -14.19
N TYR A 195 -5.97 0.95 -14.46
CA TYR A 195 -5.75 0.48 -15.83
C TYR A 195 -7.00 -0.10 -16.50
N CYS A 196 -8.00 -0.54 -15.74
CA CYS A 196 -9.25 -1.09 -16.30
C CYS A 196 -10.33 -0.01 -16.52
N GLN A 197 -10.06 1.26 -16.18
CA GLN A 197 -11.01 2.37 -16.32
C GLN A 197 -10.74 3.26 -17.53
N GLU A 198 -9.54 3.21 -18.07
CA GLU A 198 -9.16 3.83 -19.35
C GLU A 198 -9.66 2.98 -20.53
#